data_AF-A0A6P8GE23-F1
#
_entry.id   AF-A0A6P8GE23-F1
#
_cell.length_a   1.000
_cell.length_b   1.000
_cell.length_c   1.000
_cell.angle_alpha   90.00
_cell.angle_beta   90.00
_cell.angle_gamma   90.00
#
_symmetry.space_group_name_H-M   'P 1'
#
loop_
_entity.id
_entity.type
_entity.pdbx_description
1 polymer ?
#
loop_
_entity_poly.entity_id
_entity_poly.type
_entity_poly.pdbx_seq_one_letter_code
_entity_poly.pdbx_strand_id
1 'polypeptide(L)'
;TCSVIRLKLPAGHGTYQVRMTVYQDPDFTQLFSGTVASPSDEKIYVAVDVDGVDSRQFSSVLDFCWATPINDSAFAINWDLITNQCPNPEDGTVEVVRNGLSISSIFSFRMFTFDGYPSQVYLYCSLHLCPLQDNSCTPNCNPGSQHRGRRSADNRDNITVSFGPLSFPAKNTDVLDILAPMPKRHSPKL
;
A
#
# COMPACT_ATOMS: atom_id res chain seq x y z
N THR A 1 12.97 -5.31 -3.39
CA THR A 1 12.40 -6.59 -3.87
C THR A 1 10.91 -6.63 -3.59
N CYS A 2 10.14 -7.17 -4.52
CA CYS A 2 8.69 -7.39 -4.39
C CYS A 2 8.43 -8.82 -3.85
N SER A 3 7.43 -9.01 -2.99
CA SER A 3 6.92 -10.34 -2.68
C SER A 3 5.84 -10.79 -3.68
N VAL A 4 5.92 -12.04 -4.12
CA VAL A 4 4.87 -12.71 -4.89
C VAL A 4 4.30 -13.82 -4.03
N ILE A 5 3.00 -13.75 -3.74
CA ILE A 5 2.33 -14.68 -2.83
C ILE A 5 1.41 -15.58 -3.63
N ARG A 6 1.55 -16.90 -3.49
CA ARG A 6 0.69 -17.91 -4.13
C ARG A 6 -0.31 -18.47 -3.13
N LEU A 7 -1.58 -18.43 -3.47
CA LEU A 7 -2.69 -18.77 -2.57
C LEU A 7 -3.65 -19.74 -3.24
N LYS A 8 -4.42 -20.47 -2.44
CA LYS A 8 -5.52 -21.32 -2.93
C LYS A 8 -6.81 -20.53 -2.92
N LEU A 9 -7.65 -20.74 -3.93
CA LEU A 9 -8.99 -20.15 -3.94
C LEU A 9 -9.83 -20.71 -2.77
N PRO A 10 -10.74 -19.91 -2.17
CA PRO A 10 -11.56 -20.33 -1.03
C PRO A 10 -12.35 -21.63 -1.24
N ALA A 11 -12.77 -21.91 -2.48
CA ALA A 11 -13.47 -23.14 -2.85
C ALA A 11 -12.55 -24.36 -3.05
N GLY A 12 -11.22 -24.20 -2.95
CA GLY A 12 -10.23 -25.28 -3.12
C GLY A 12 -9.88 -25.63 -4.56
N HIS A 13 -10.55 -25.04 -5.55
CA HIS A 13 -10.29 -25.26 -6.97
C HIS A 13 -9.44 -24.12 -7.56
N GLY A 14 -8.12 -24.32 -7.61
CA GLY A 14 -7.18 -23.41 -8.28
C GLY A 14 -6.34 -22.54 -7.34
N THR A 15 -5.35 -21.86 -7.92
CA THR A 15 -4.43 -20.99 -7.19
C THR A 15 -4.32 -19.64 -7.88
N TYR A 16 -4.15 -18.59 -7.09
CA TYR A 16 -3.91 -17.24 -7.59
C TYR A 16 -2.61 -16.68 -7.02
N GLN A 17 -2.08 -15.65 -7.67
CA GLN A 17 -0.87 -14.96 -7.24
C GLN A 17 -1.15 -13.48 -7.05
N VAL A 18 -0.54 -12.88 -6.03
CA VAL A 18 -0.58 -11.44 -5.81
C VAL A 18 0.83 -10.88 -6.00
N ARG A 19 0.94 -9.76 -6.73
CA ARG A 19 2.20 -9.04 -6.95
C ARG A 19 1.99 -7.54 -6.77
N MET A 20 2.90 -6.91 -6.04
CA MET A 20 2.97 -5.44 -5.94
C MET A 20 4.05 -4.89 -6.88
N THR A 21 3.66 -4.02 -7.80
CA THR A 21 4.57 -3.36 -8.74
C THR A 21 4.58 -1.86 -8.47
N VAL A 22 5.77 -1.26 -8.43
CA VAL A 22 5.96 0.17 -8.16
C VAL A 22 6.57 0.85 -9.37
N TYR A 23 6.04 2.02 -9.73
CA TYR A 23 6.38 2.80 -10.91
C TYR A 23 6.74 4.24 -10.54
N GLN A 24 7.52 4.89 -11.40
CA GLN A 24 7.96 6.29 -11.29
C GLN A 24 7.05 7.27 -12.03
N ASP A 25 6.18 6.76 -12.90
CA ASP A 25 5.35 7.56 -13.80
C ASP A 25 3.85 7.23 -13.67
N PRO A 26 2.96 8.21 -13.93
CA PRO A 26 1.51 8.01 -13.88
C PRO A 26 0.96 7.08 -14.96
N ASP A 27 1.73 6.80 -16.01
CA ASP A 27 1.33 5.91 -17.10
C ASP A 27 1.65 4.43 -16.79
N PHE A 28 2.26 4.14 -15.63
CA PHE A 28 2.64 2.80 -15.18
C PHE A 28 3.56 2.08 -16.19
N THR A 29 4.51 2.81 -16.77
CA THR A 29 5.42 2.29 -17.81
C THR A 29 6.86 2.10 -17.32
N GLN A 30 7.29 2.91 -16.37
CA GLN A 30 8.66 2.94 -15.84
C GLN A 30 8.68 2.35 -14.44
N LEU A 31 9.21 1.12 -14.34
CA LEU A 31 9.41 0.46 -13.06
C LEU A 31 10.34 1.26 -12.16
N PHE A 32 10.01 1.28 -10.87
CA PHE A 32 10.85 1.89 -9.86
C PHE A 32 12.22 1.18 -9.77
N SER A 33 13.29 1.95 -9.96
CA SER A 33 14.66 1.44 -10.05
C SER A 33 15.31 1.12 -8.70
N GLY A 34 14.62 1.39 -7.59
CA GLY A 34 15.13 1.19 -6.23
C GLY A 34 15.57 2.48 -5.54
N THR A 35 15.85 3.55 -6.30
CA THR A 35 16.26 4.87 -5.77
C THR A 35 15.42 5.99 -6.35
N VAL A 36 14.85 6.83 -5.48
CA VAL A 36 14.17 8.09 -5.84
C VAL A 36 15.23 9.19 -5.94
N ALA A 37 15.16 10.07 -6.95
CA ALA A 37 16.17 11.13 -7.11
C ALA A 37 16.07 12.20 -6.00
N SER A 38 14.85 12.47 -5.51
CA SER A 38 14.57 13.35 -4.37
C SER A 38 13.25 12.95 -3.70
N PRO A 39 13.19 12.83 -2.36
CA PRO A 39 11.94 12.50 -1.67
C PRO A 39 10.83 13.55 -1.83
N SER A 40 11.19 14.83 -2.00
CA SER A 40 10.29 15.94 -1.66
C SER A 40 9.36 16.43 -2.79
N ASP A 41 9.20 15.70 -3.90
CA ASP A 41 8.12 15.99 -4.86
C ASP A 41 7.81 14.85 -5.86
N GLU A 42 8.34 13.65 -5.64
CA GLU A 42 8.12 12.52 -6.56
C GLU A 42 6.93 11.68 -6.06
N LYS A 43 5.84 11.65 -6.85
CA LYS A 43 4.74 10.70 -6.62
C LYS A 43 5.23 9.31 -6.98
N ILE A 44 4.90 8.35 -6.12
CA ILE A 44 5.12 6.93 -6.37
C ILE A 44 3.78 6.30 -6.77
N TYR A 45 3.81 5.49 -7.82
CA TYR A 45 2.63 4.84 -8.37
C TYR A 45 2.71 3.35 -8.08
N VAL A 46 1.64 2.77 -7.51
CA VAL A 46 1.61 1.39 -7.04
C VAL A 46 0.46 0.65 -7.70
N ALA A 47 0.76 -0.50 -8.30
CA ALA A 47 -0.21 -1.46 -8.78
C ALA A 47 -0.10 -2.76 -7.96
N VAL A 48 -1.22 -3.27 -7.49
CA VAL A 48 -1.33 -4.58 -6.84
C VAL A 48 -2.20 -5.46 -7.73
N ASP A 49 -1.56 -6.41 -8.40
CA ASP A 49 -2.19 -7.27 -9.40
C ASP A 49 -2.46 -8.65 -8.84
N VAL A 50 -3.63 -9.21 -9.19
CA VAL A 50 -4.00 -10.59 -8.90
C VAL A 50 -4.09 -11.41 -10.18
N ASP A 51 -3.22 -12.42 -10.29
CA ASP A 51 -3.16 -13.34 -11.43
C ASP A 51 -3.81 -14.70 -11.08
N GLY A 52 -4.44 -15.35 -12.07
CA GLY A 52 -4.98 -16.71 -11.90
C GLY A 52 -6.44 -16.79 -11.44
N VAL A 53 -7.19 -15.69 -11.52
CA VAL A 53 -8.64 -15.63 -11.26
C VAL A 53 -9.42 -15.08 -12.47
N ASP A 54 -10.71 -15.44 -12.62
CA ASP A 54 -11.56 -14.84 -13.65
C ASP A 54 -11.98 -13.42 -13.23
N SER A 55 -11.48 -12.41 -13.95
CA SER A 55 -11.80 -11.00 -13.73
C SER A 55 -13.29 -10.64 -13.88
N ARG A 56 -14.11 -11.52 -14.45
CA ARG A 56 -15.58 -11.38 -14.48
C ARG A 56 -16.27 -11.88 -13.22
N GLN A 57 -15.54 -12.63 -12.39
CA GLN A 57 -16.07 -13.21 -11.15
C GLN A 57 -15.50 -12.52 -9.91
N PHE A 58 -14.29 -11.94 -10.00
CA PHE A 58 -13.60 -11.35 -8.86
C PHE A 58 -13.01 -9.98 -9.19
N SER A 59 -12.93 -9.14 -8.17
CA SER A 59 -12.08 -7.94 -8.12
C SER A 59 -11.16 -7.99 -6.91
N SER A 60 -10.05 -7.25 -6.95
CA SER A 60 -9.17 -7.04 -5.81
C SER A 60 -9.58 -5.80 -5.03
N VAL A 61 -9.58 -5.89 -3.71
CA VAL A 61 -9.86 -4.76 -2.82
C VAL A 61 -8.70 -4.63 -1.83
N LEU A 62 -7.97 -3.51 -1.89
CA LEU A 62 -7.00 -3.11 -0.87
C LEU A 62 -7.79 -2.69 0.37
N ASP A 63 -7.52 -3.31 1.51
CA ASP A 63 -8.13 -2.96 2.80
C ASP A 63 -7.27 -1.95 3.56
N PHE A 64 -5.97 -2.23 3.63
CA PHE A 64 -4.99 -1.40 4.32
C PHE A 64 -3.70 -1.38 3.52
N CYS A 65 -3.08 -0.22 3.38
CA CYS A 65 -1.71 -0.10 2.89
C CYS A 65 -0.95 0.81 3.82
N TRP A 66 0.28 0.44 4.18
CA TRP A 66 1.10 1.19 5.11
C TRP A 66 2.58 1.04 4.76
N ALA A 67 3.38 1.91 5.34
CA ALA A 67 4.82 1.89 5.18
C ALA A 67 5.57 1.82 6.51
N THR A 68 6.77 1.24 6.51
CA THR A 68 7.67 1.21 7.66
C THR A 68 9.09 1.63 7.27
N PRO A 69 9.89 2.19 8.21
CA PRO A 69 11.28 2.54 7.97
C PRO A 69 12.25 1.35 7.89
N ILE A 70 11.78 0.16 8.30
CA ILE A 70 12.57 -1.09 8.31
C ILE A 70 11.77 -2.23 7.68
N ASN A 71 12.43 -3.32 7.31
CA ASN A 71 11.80 -4.51 6.70
C ASN A 71 11.03 -5.37 7.73
N ASP A 72 10.08 -4.76 8.42
CA ASP A 72 9.16 -5.41 9.36
C ASP A 72 7.78 -4.77 9.25
N SER A 73 6.80 -5.52 8.76
CA SER A 73 5.43 -5.04 8.57
C SER A 73 4.72 -4.70 9.88
N ALA A 74 5.16 -5.28 11.01
CA ALA A 74 4.58 -5.08 12.33
C ALA A 74 5.33 -4.01 13.15
N PHE A 75 6.26 -3.29 12.53
CA PHE A 75 7.02 -2.26 13.23
C PHE A 75 6.09 -1.17 13.78
N ALA A 76 6.35 -0.77 15.03
CA ALA A 76 5.48 0.14 15.77
C ALA A 76 5.37 1.53 15.13
N ILE A 77 6.41 1.96 14.41
CA ILE A 77 6.40 3.19 13.63
C ILE A 77 6.05 2.82 12.19
N ASN A 78 4.83 3.16 11.82
CA ASN A 78 4.32 2.98 10.48
C ASN A 78 3.56 4.23 10.03
N TRP A 79 3.31 4.32 8.74
CA TRP A 79 2.50 5.37 8.15
C TRP A 79 1.42 4.76 7.27
N ASP A 80 0.16 5.01 7.62
CA ASP A 80 -0.99 4.47 6.89
C ASP A 80 -1.27 5.30 5.64
N LEU A 81 -1.32 4.63 4.49
CA LEU A 81 -1.63 5.22 3.18
C LEU A 81 -3.09 4.98 2.80
N ILE A 82 -3.57 3.76 3.01
CA ILE A 82 -4.96 3.34 2.79
C ILE A 82 -5.46 2.74 4.09
N THR A 83 -6.62 3.19 4.57
CA THR A 83 -7.30 2.64 5.74
C THR A 83 -8.75 2.33 5.40
N ASN A 84 -9.24 1.17 5.81
CA ASN A 84 -10.61 0.73 5.54
C ASN A 84 -11.00 0.93 4.06
N GLN A 85 -10.10 0.53 3.16
CA GLN A 85 -10.26 0.55 1.70
C GLN A 85 -10.23 1.93 1.03
N CYS A 86 -10.01 2.99 1.82
CA CYS A 86 -10.02 4.38 1.37
C CYS A 86 -8.69 5.09 1.64
N PRO A 87 -8.35 6.16 0.89
CA PRO A 87 -7.20 7.00 1.19
C PRO A 87 -7.21 7.46 2.65
N ASN A 88 -6.06 7.39 3.34
CA ASN A 88 -5.94 7.93 4.68
C ASN A 88 -6.01 9.47 4.64
N PRO A 89 -7.02 10.11 5.25
CA PRO A 89 -7.13 11.56 5.25
C PRO A 89 -5.97 12.27 5.98
N GLU A 90 -5.28 11.59 6.91
CA GLU A 90 -4.12 12.15 7.61
C GLU A 90 -2.85 12.17 6.74
N ASP A 91 -2.77 11.33 5.71
CA ASP A 91 -1.72 11.41 4.70
C ASP A 91 -1.96 12.57 3.72
N GLY A 92 -3.19 12.66 3.20
CA GLY A 92 -3.62 13.76 2.33
C GLY A 92 -2.99 13.77 0.93
N THR A 93 -2.12 12.82 0.59
CA THR A 93 -1.45 12.73 -0.72
C THR A 93 -1.83 11.50 -1.53
N VAL A 94 -2.45 10.51 -0.87
CA VAL A 94 -2.89 9.29 -1.52
C VAL A 94 -4.03 9.57 -2.52
N GLU A 95 -3.82 9.14 -3.75
CA GLU A 95 -4.84 9.10 -4.80
C GLU A 95 -5.10 7.64 -5.20
N VAL A 96 -6.31 7.14 -4.90
CA VAL A 96 -6.74 5.81 -5.33
C VAL A 96 -7.36 5.90 -6.72
N VAL A 97 -6.67 5.33 -7.71
CA VAL A 97 -7.12 5.32 -9.11
C VAL A 97 -8.11 4.18 -9.35
N ARG A 98 -7.87 3.02 -8.72
CA ARG A 98 -8.72 1.84 -8.88
C ARG A 98 -8.70 0.98 -7.63
N ASN A 99 -9.85 0.70 -7.03
CA ASN A 99 -9.97 -0.29 -5.95
C ASN A 99 -11.35 -0.96 -6.03
N GLY A 100 -11.40 -2.30 -6.05
CA GLY A 100 -12.66 -3.04 -6.15
C GLY A 100 -13.39 -2.93 -7.50
N LEU A 101 -12.69 -2.54 -8.56
CA LEU A 101 -13.23 -2.41 -9.93
C LEU A 101 -12.64 -3.43 -10.91
N SER A 102 -11.49 -4.02 -10.58
CA SER A 102 -10.83 -5.04 -11.40
C SER A 102 -9.97 -5.93 -10.50
N ILE A 103 -9.28 -6.92 -11.08
CA ILE A 103 -8.26 -7.74 -10.39
C ILE A 103 -6.93 -7.00 -10.17
N SER A 104 -6.85 -5.74 -10.58
CA SER A 104 -5.75 -4.83 -10.32
C SER A 104 -6.26 -3.65 -9.49
N SER A 105 -5.60 -3.37 -8.37
CA SER A 105 -5.84 -2.20 -7.54
C SER A 105 -4.66 -1.24 -7.64
N ILE A 106 -4.95 0.04 -7.86
CA ILE A 106 -3.98 1.04 -8.24
C ILE A 106 -4.16 2.29 -7.39
N PHE A 107 -3.06 2.78 -6.81
CA PHE A 107 -3.03 4.04 -6.09
C PHE A 107 -1.67 4.73 -6.27
N SER A 108 -1.59 5.99 -5.87
CA SER A 108 -0.34 6.74 -5.79
C SER A 108 -0.27 7.51 -4.48
N PHE A 109 0.92 7.91 -4.07
CA PHE A 109 1.16 8.74 -2.89
C PHE A 109 2.44 9.57 -3.10
N ARG A 110 2.62 10.66 -2.34
CA ARG A 110 3.88 11.40 -2.35
C ARG A 110 4.91 10.68 -1.51
N MET A 111 6.13 10.56 -2.01
CA MET A 111 7.21 9.95 -1.26
C MET A 111 7.52 10.75 0.02
N PHE A 112 8.03 10.06 1.05
CA PHE A 112 8.37 10.65 2.35
C PHE A 112 9.50 9.89 3.04
N THR A 113 9.96 10.44 4.17
CA THR A 113 11.02 9.85 5.01
C THR A 113 10.57 9.73 6.47
N PHE A 114 11.06 8.72 7.18
CA PHE A 114 10.86 8.59 8.62
C PHE A 114 11.99 9.28 9.39
N ASP A 115 11.65 10.25 10.23
CA ASP A 115 12.61 10.96 11.08
C ASP A 115 13.32 9.99 12.04
N GLY A 116 14.66 10.06 12.09
CA GLY A 116 15.47 9.19 12.96
C GLY A 116 15.70 7.78 12.44
N TYR A 117 15.36 7.50 11.17
CA TYR A 117 15.55 6.20 10.53
C TYR A 117 16.36 6.32 9.23
N PRO A 118 16.91 5.21 8.71
CA PRO A 118 17.54 5.19 7.40
C PRO A 118 16.62 5.73 6.31
N SER A 119 17.23 6.24 5.25
CA SER A 119 16.57 6.75 4.05
C SER A 119 15.96 5.62 3.20
N GLN A 120 15.09 4.81 3.81
CA GLN A 120 14.45 3.62 3.27
C GLN A 120 12.99 3.55 3.71
N VAL A 121 12.13 3.10 2.80
CA VAL A 121 10.72 2.86 3.06
C VAL A 121 10.34 1.48 2.53
N TYR A 122 9.65 0.69 3.35
CA TYR A 122 9.09 -0.61 2.98
C TYR A 122 7.57 -0.48 2.95
N LEU A 123 6.94 -0.87 1.83
CA LEU A 123 5.50 -0.82 1.62
C LEU A 123 4.87 -2.19 1.88
N TYR A 124 3.67 -2.15 2.43
CA TYR A 124 2.82 -3.32 2.64
C TYR A 124 1.38 -2.97 2.26
N CYS A 125 0.69 -3.93 1.67
CA CYS A 125 -0.74 -3.81 1.40
C CYS A 125 -1.43 -5.12 1.76
N SER A 126 -2.46 -5.02 2.61
CA SER A 126 -3.43 -6.05 2.89
C SER A 126 -4.60 -5.94 1.92
N LEU A 127 -4.97 -7.05 1.29
CA LEU A 127 -6.06 -7.13 0.32
C LEU A 127 -6.86 -8.41 0.44
N HIS A 128 -8.06 -8.40 -0.12
CA HIS A 128 -8.88 -9.58 -0.35
C HIS A 128 -9.42 -9.63 -1.78
N LEU A 129 -9.81 -10.85 -2.20
CA LEU A 129 -10.62 -11.05 -3.39
C LEU A 129 -12.08 -10.81 -3.04
N CYS A 130 -12.74 -9.92 -3.78
CA CYS A 130 -14.15 -9.65 -3.67
C CYS A 130 -14.91 -10.33 -4.83
N PRO A 131 -15.80 -11.31 -4.55
CA PRO A 131 -16.68 -11.89 -5.56
C PRO A 131 -17.65 -10.84 -6.09
N LEU A 132 -17.78 -10.71 -7.40
CA LEU A 132 -18.63 -9.72 -8.07
C LEU A 132 -20.12 -10.08 -8.06
N GLN A 133 -20.46 -11.34 -7.78
CA GLN A 133 -21.85 -11.78 -7.74
C GLN A 133 -22.58 -11.18 -6.53
N ASP A 134 -23.59 -10.35 -6.79
CA ASP A 134 -24.49 -9.71 -5.81
C ASP A 134 -23.81 -8.86 -4.71
N ASN A 135 -22.54 -8.50 -4.88
CA ASN A 135 -21.75 -7.70 -3.94
C ASN A 135 -21.22 -6.42 -4.59
N SER A 136 -21.29 -5.31 -3.86
CA SER A 136 -20.55 -4.09 -4.20
C SER A 136 -19.13 -4.22 -3.70
N CYS A 137 -18.16 -4.35 -4.61
CA CYS A 137 -16.74 -4.43 -4.28
C CYS A 137 -16.06 -3.06 -4.20
N THR A 138 -16.65 -2.02 -4.81
CA THR A 138 -16.09 -0.67 -4.79
C THR A 138 -16.34 -0.02 -3.42
N PRO A 139 -15.29 0.45 -2.72
CA PRO A 139 -15.43 1.12 -1.44
C PRO A 139 -16.08 2.49 -1.60
N ASN A 140 -16.85 2.91 -0.59
CA ASN A 140 -17.45 4.25 -0.55
C ASN A 140 -16.67 5.12 0.45
N CYS A 141 -15.87 6.04 -0.07
CA CYS A 141 -14.98 6.89 0.72
C CYS A 141 -15.60 8.24 1.11
N ASN A 142 -16.93 8.37 1.07
CA ASN A 142 -17.61 9.61 1.45
C ASN A 142 -17.54 9.84 2.98
N PRO A 143 -17.34 11.08 3.44
CA PRO A 143 -17.40 11.41 4.86
C PRO A 143 -18.76 11.02 5.45
N GLY A 144 -18.76 10.15 6.46
CA GLY A 144 -19.99 9.66 7.10
C GLY A 144 -20.57 8.37 6.52
N SER A 145 -20.06 7.88 5.38
CA SER A 145 -20.31 6.50 4.92
C SER A 145 -19.40 5.50 5.63
N GLN A 146 -19.15 5.71 6.94
CA GLN A 146 -18.56 4.67 7.77
C GLN A 146 -19.38 3.41 7.48
N HIS A 147 -18.73 2.43 6.85
CA HIS A 147 -19.25 1.09 6.82
C HIS A 147 -19.52 0.80 8.29
N ARG A 148 -20.80 0.82 8.71
CA ARG A 148 -21.23 0.19 9.96
C ARG A 148 -20.64 -1.19 9.82
N GLY A 149 -19.50 -1.42 10.48
CA GLY A 149 -18.61 -2.51 10.15
C GLY A 149 -19.52 -3.71 10.00
N ARG A 150 -19.68 -4.20 8.77
CA ARG A 150 -20.48 -5.38 8.55
C ARG A 150 -19.59 -6.41 9.20
N ARG A 151 -19.77 -6.60 10.51
CA ARG A 151 -19.35 -7.75 11.29
C ARG A 151 -20.18 -8.94 10.79
N SER A 152 -20.32 -9.08 9.48
CA SER A 152 -20.37 -10.40 8.92
C SER A 152 -18.98 -10.91 9.23
N ALA A 153 -18.91 -11.83 10.17
CA ALA A 153 -17.81 -12.75 10.34
C ALA A 153 -17.66 -13.59 9.08
N ASP A 154 -17.44 -12.93 7.95
CA ASP A 154 -16.98 -13.55 6.73
C ASP A 154 -15.48 -13.52 6.90
N ASN A 155 -14.94 -14.67 7.25
CA ASN A 155 -13.51 -14.95 7.35
C ASN A 155 -12.92 -14.76 5.94
N ARG A 156 -12.77 -13.51 5.52
CA ARG A 156 -12.10 -13.13 4.28
C ARG A 156 -10.63 -13.34 4.53
N ASP A 157 -10.05 -14.26 3.77
CA ASP A 157 -8.62 -14.53 3.83
C ASP A 157 -7.88 -13.31 3.26
N ASN A 158 -7.50 -12.41 4.16
CA ASN A 158 -6.73 -11.23 3.83
C ASN A 158 -5.26 -11.62 3.59
N ILE A 159 -4.66 -11.02 2.59
CA ILE A 159 -3.29 -11.31 2.15
C ILE A 159 -2.49 -10.04 2.22
N THR A 160 -1.31 -10.11 2.83
CA THR A 160 -0.38 -8.98 2.90
C THR A 160 0.76 -9.16 1.91
N VAL A 161 0.81 -8.33 0.88
CA VAL A 161 1.93 -8.24 -0.08
C VAL A 161 2.83 -7.07 0.30
N SER A 162 4.11 -7.14 -0.06
CA SER A 162 5.14 -6.18 0.31
C SER A 162 6.04 -5.77 -0.85
N PHE A 163 6.59 -4.57 -0.76
CA PHE A 163 7.60 -4.05 -1.67
C PHE A 163 8.60 -3.19 -0.90
N GLY A 164 9.90 -3.43 -1.08
CA GLY A 164 10.92 -2.54 -0.52
C GLY A 164 12.33 -3.08 -0.62
N PRO A 165 13.34 -2.27 -0.29
CA PRO A 165 13.21 -0.87 0.09
C PRO A 165 12.98 0.04 -1.11
N LEU A 166 12.22 1.12 -0.90
CA LEU A 166 12.30 2.36 -1.64
C LEU A 166 13.41 3.20 -0.99
N SER A 167 14.55 3.34 -1.66
CA SER A 167 15.71 4.06 -1.10
C SER A 167 15.84 5.45 -1.73
N PHE A 168 16.56 6.35 -1.07
CA PHE A 168 16.87 7.68 -1.61
C PHE A 168 18.25 8.14 -1.13
N PRO A 169 18.88 9.10 -1.84
CA PRO A 169 20.13 9.69 -1.41
C PRO A 169 19.94 10.28 -0.01
N ALA A 170 20.79 9.90 0.93
CA ALA A 170 20.79 10.50 2.26
C ALA A 170 20.96 12.02 2.11
N LYS A 171 20.10 12.80 2.77
CA LYS A 171 20.35 14.24 2.89
C LYS A 171 21.65 14.40 3.69
N ASN A 172 22.58 15.21 3.18
CA ASN A 172 23.92 15.44 3.74
C ASN A 172 23.92 16.13 5.14
N THR A 173 22.77 16.14 5.84
CA THR A 173 22.52 16.74 7.14
C THR A 173 22.52 15.74 8.31
N ASP A 174 22.56 14.43 8.05
CA ASP A 174 22.42 13.37 9.08
C ASP A 174 23.57 13.27 10.10
N VAL A 175 24.67 13.99 9.96
CA VAL A 175 25.81 13.90 10.91
C VAL A 175 25.63 14.82 12.13
N LEU A 176 24.78 15.85 12.05
CA LEU A 176 24.61 16.84 13.14
C LEU A 176 23.39 16.60 14.05
N ASP A 177 22.42 15.78 13.65
CA ASP A 177 21.17 15.57 14.42
C ASP A 177 21.22 14.37 15.40
N ILE A 178 22.32 13.61 15.44
CA ILE A 178 22.49 12.45 16.36
C ILE A 178 22.49 12.88 17.86
N LEU A 179 22.63 14.17 18.16
CA LEU A 179 22.69 14.69 19.53
C LEU A 179 21.43 15.46 19.99
N ALA A 180 20.38 15.56 19.18
CA ALA A 180 19.13 16.21 19.58
C ALA A 180 18.18 15.23 20.29
N PRO A 181 17.59 15.58 21.46
CA PRO A 181 16.56 14.76 22.07
C PRO A 181 15.36 14.62 21.11
N MET A 182 14.96 13.38 20.81
CA MET A 182 13.88 13.09 19.87
C MET A 182 12.59 13.84 20.22
N PRO A 183 12.05 14.68 19.32
CA PRO A 183 10.74 15.27 19.52
C PRO A 183 9.66 14.19 19.40
N LYS A 184 8.74 14.15 20.37
CA LYS A 184 7.53 13.33 20.30
C LYS A 184 6.59 13.89 19.21
N ARG A 185 6.79 13.44 17.97
CA ARG A 185 5.80 13.42 16.88
C ARG A 185 6.36 12.56 15.75
N HIS A 186 5.79 11.37 15.59
CA HIS A 186 6.28 10.31 14.68
C HIS A 186 5.68 10.40 13.26
N SER A 187 5.28 11.61 12.84
CA SER A 187 4.76 11.80 11.49
C SER A 187 5.92 11.84 10.50
N PRO A 188 5.81 11.20 9.32
CA PRO A 188 6.80 11.34 8.26
C PRO A 188 6.82 12.79 7.74
N LYS A 189 7.97 13.20 7.20
CA LYS A 189 8.10 14.50 6.54
C LYS A 189 7.78 14.34 5.05
N LEU A 190 6.71 15.02 4.65
CA LEU A 190 6.31 15.27 3.27
C LEU A 190 7.12 16.43 2.66
#